data_AF-A0A015LHR9-F1
#
_entry.id   AF-A0A015LHR9-F1
#
_cell.length_a   1.000
_cell.length_b   1.000
_cell.length_c   1.000
_cell.angle_alpha   90.00
_cell.angle_beta   90.00
_cell.angle_gamma   90.00
#
_symmetry.space_group_name_H-M   'P 1'
#
loop_
_entity.id
_entity.type
_entity.pdbx_description
1 polymer ?
#
loop_
_entity_poly.entity_id
_entity_poly.type
_entity_poly.pdbx_seq_one_letter_code
_entity_poly.pdbx_strand_id
1 'polypeptide(L)'
;MSEETPYSNIPHDHTLAVGICKGLRPNISEDIPKPLADLIVKCWDAKAENRPTAKELSHKLRKWRNEIRNMNGNFYSQIKGHKYIKRFNNENISKNISKNIETHPQAIYTSRLLSFKNLPEPVNSNDLVSECFDCVIDETA
;
A
#
# COMPACT_ATOMS: atom_id res chain seq x y z
N MET A 1 8.35 -2.98 8.60
CA MET A 1 7.36 -3.75 7.82
C MET A 1 6.17 -3.95 8.74
N SER A 2 4.97 -3.53 8.33
CA SER A 2 3.75 -4.01 8.98
C SER A 2 3.79 -5.54 8.95
N GLU A 3 3.40 -6.17 10.05
CA GLU A 3 3.44 -7.63 10.19
C GLU A 3 2.19 -8.30 9.61
N GLU A 4 1.30 -7.50 9.00
CA GLU A 4 0.03 -7.92 8.45
C GLU A 4 0.11 -8.05 6.93
N THR A 5 -0.24 -9.22 6.42
CA THR A 5 -0.30 -9.46 4.98
C THR A 5 -1.58 -8.82 4.41
N PRO A 6 -1.47 -8.04 3.33
CA PRO A 6 -2.62 -7.37 2.72
C PRO A 6 -3.75 -8.35 2.37
N TYR A 7 -4.96 -8.08 2.85
CA TYR A 7 -6.17 -8.87 2.59
C TYR A 7 -6.16 -10.30 3.14
N SER A 8 -5.36 -10.57 4.19
CA SER A 8 -5.24 -11.90 4.81
C SER A 8 -6.51 -12.47 5.40
N ASN A 9 -7.46 -11.63 5.79
CA ASN A 9 -8.70 -12.03 6.44
C ASN A 9 -9.88 -12.24 5.48
N ILE A 10 -9.68 -12.16 4.16
CA ILE A 10 -10.75 -12.28 3.16
C ILE A 10 -10.36 -13.23 2.01
N PRO A 11 -11.33 -13.80 1.28
CA PRO A 11 -11.06 -14.58 0.07
C PRO A 11 -10.33 -13.75 -1.01
N HIS A 12 -9.38 -14.37 -1.72
CA HIS A 12 -8.79 -13.75 -2.92
C HIS A 12 -9.63 -14.10 -4.17
N ASP A 13 -10.87 -13.62 -4.22
CA ASP A 13 -11.85 -13.95 -5.24
C ASP A 13 -12.18 -12.76 -6.17
N HIS A 14 -13.24 -12.91 -6.97
CA HIS A 14 -13.71 -11.87 -7.89
C HIS A 14 -14.16 -10.60 -7.14
N THR A 15 -14.79 -10.76 -5.98
CA THR A 15 -15.24 -9.65 -5.14
C THR A 15 -14.07 -8.77 -4.73
N LEU A 16 -12.97 -9.39 -4.24
CA LEU A 16 -11.75 -8.65 -3.91
C LEU A 16 -11.16 -7.96 -5.15
N ALA A 17 -11.13 -8.64 -6.29
CA ALA A 17 -10.62 -8.05 -7.53
C ALA A 17 -11.42 -6.81 -7.96
N VAL A 18 -12.75 -6.88 -7.90
CA VAL A 18 -13.65 -5.73 -8.15
C VAL A 18 -13.39 -4.61 -7.16
N GLY A 19 -13.23 -4.92 -5.87
CA GLY A 19 -12.90 -3.94 -4.84
C GLY A 19 -11.59 -3.21 -5.16
N ILE A 20 -10.54 -3.93 -5.55
CA ILE A 20 -9.24 -3.35 -5.93
C ILE A 20 -9.38 -2.45 -7.17
N CYS A 21 -10.13 -2.87 -8.20
CA CYS A 21 -10.42 -2.01 -9.34
C CYS A 21 -11.16 -0.73 -8.90
N LYS A 22 -12.11 -0.84 -7.97
CA LYS A 22 -12.83 0.30 -7.38
C LYS A 22 -12.02 1.08 -6.32
N GLY A 23 -10.70 0.98 -6.32
CA GLY A 23 -9.85 1.79 -5.45
C GLY A 23 -9.61 1.25 -4.04
N LEU A 24 -10.06 0.03 -3.71
CA LEU A 24 -9.67 -0.62 -2.45
C LEU A 24 -8.16 -0.80 -2.40
N ARG A 25 -7.52 -0.29 -1.34
CA ARG A 25 -6.08 -0.42 -1.08
C ARG A 25 -5.85 -0.84 0.38
N PRO A 26 -4.73 -1.52 0.67
CA PRO A 26 -4.33 -1.79 2.04
C PRO A 26 -4.12 -0.48 2.82
N ASN A 27 -4.47 -0.47 4.09
CA ASN A 27 -4.24 0.69 4.94
C ASN A 27 -2.74 0.94 5.13
N ILE A 28 -2.30 2.20 4.99
CA ILE A 28 -0.93 2.61 5.30
C ILE A 28 -0.94 3.13 6.72
N SER A 29 -0.25 2.43 7.63
CA SER A 29 -0.10 2.87 9.02
C SER A 29 0.55 4.26 9.11
N GLU A 30 0.07 5.09 10.03
CA GLU A 30 0.65 6.42 10.34
C GLU A 30 2.11 6.35 10.82
N ASP A 31 2.58 5.17 11.28
CA ASP A 31 3.98 4.93 11.64
C ASP A 31 4.92 4.92 10.42
N ILE A 32 4.37 4.78 9.21
CA ILE A 32 5.12 4.79 7.96
C ILE A 32 5.50 6.23 7.62
N PRO A 33 6.79 6.54 7.42
CA PRO A 33 7.20 7.90 7.07
C PRO A 33 6.55 8.35 5.77
N LYS A 34 6.08 9.60 5.75
CA LYS A 34 5.36 10.20 4.60
C LYS A 34 6.03 9.96 3.24
N PRO A 35 7.36 10.12 3.06
CA PRO A 35 7.97 9.87 1.75
C PRO A 35 7.82 8.43 1.24
N LEU A 36 7.76 7.46 2.16
CA LEU A 36 7.52 6.06 1.82
C LEU A 36 6.03 5.80 1.57
N ALA A 37 5.14 6.39 2.37
CA ALA A 37 3.70 6.33 2.12
C ALA A 37 3.34 6.90 0.73
N ASP A 38 3.85 8.07 0.39
CA ASP A 38 3.65 8.71 -0.92
C ASP A 38 4.17 7.82 -2.07
N LEU A 39 5.29 7.11 -1.85
CA LEU A 39 5.84 6.18 -2.84
C LEU A 39 4.96 4.95 -3.01
N ILE A 40 4.45 4.37 -1.92
CA ILE A 40 3.48 3.26 -1.95
C ILE A 40 2.24 3.69 -2.75
N VAL A 41 1.73 4.90 -2.45
CA VAL A 41 0.57 5.46 -3.15
C VAL A 41 0.81 5.60 -4.65
N LYS A 42 2.00 6.08 -5.04
CA LYS A 42 2.36 6.20 -6.45
C LYS A 42 2.52 4.85 -7.16
N CYS A 43 2.96 3.81 -6.46
CA CYS A 43 3.18 2.48 -7.05
C CYS A 43 1.89 1.76 -7.47
N TRP A 44 0.75 2.08 -6.84
CA TRP A 44 -0.53 1.42 -7.08
C TRP A 44 -1.60 2.34 -7.70
N ASP A 45 -1.15 3.42 -8.34
CA ASP A 45 -2.00 4.34 -9.10
C ASP A 45 -2.82 3.55 -10.13
N ALA A 46 -4.10 3.89 -10.28
CA ALA A 46 -4.99 3.27 -11.25
C ALA A 46 -4.42 3.35 -12.67
N LYS A 47 -3.85 4.50 -13.05
CA LYS A 47 -3.23 4.75 -14.34
C LYS A 47 -1.79 4.21 -14.35
N ALA A 48 -1.49 3.32 -15.29
CA ALA A 48 -0.19 2.66 -15.35
C ALA A 48 0.95 3.65 -15.62
N GLU A 49 0.69 4.69 -16.41
CA GLU A 49 1.61 5.76 -16.77
C GLU A 49 2.03 6.64 -15.58
N ASN A 50 1.24 6.68 -14.51
CA ASN A 50 1.57 7.43 -13.30
C ASN A 50 2.51 6.64 -12.36
N ARG A 51 2.60 5.32 -12.55
CA ARG A 51 3.41 4.45 -11.70
C ARG A 51 4.89 4.65 -11.99
N PRO A 52 5.76 4.62 -10.96
CA PRO A 52 7.19 4.62 -11.19
C PRO A 52 7.61 3.34 -11.91
N THR A 53 8.54 3.47 -12.85
CA THR A 53 9.22 2.32 -13.43
C THR A 53 10.05 1.60 -12.37
N ALA A 54 10.30 0.31 -12.58
CA ALA A 54 11.21 -0.45 -11.72
C ALA A 54 12.61 0.20 -11.60
N LYS A 55 13.09 0.84 -12.68
CA LYS A 55 14.37 1.56 -12.71
C LYS A 55 14.35 2.79 -11.79
N GLU A 56 13.31 3.61 -11.86
CA GLU A 56 13.15 4.78 -10.98
C GLU A 56 13.02 4.37 -9.52
N LEU A 57 12.24 3.32 -9.25
CA LEU A 57 12.06 2.78 -7.90
C LEU A 57 13.41 2.29 -7.34
N SER A 58 14.17 1.51 -8.11
CA SER A 58 15.49 1.03 -7.72
C SER A 58 16.46 2.17 -7.41
N HIS A 59 16.51 3.20 -8.26
CA HIS A 59 17.36 4.37 -8.03
C HIS A 59 16.97 5.15 -6.77
N LYS A 60 15.67 5.38 -6.57
CA LYS A 60 15.14 6.11 -5.41
C LYS A 60 15.44 5.36 -4.10
N LEU A 61 15.16 4.06 -4.06
CA LEU A 61 15.44 3.22 -2.90
C LEU A 61 16.95 3.11 -2.60
N ARG A 62 17.79 3.00 -3.63
CA ARG A 62 19.26 3.02 -3.46
C ARG A 62 19.75 4.34 -2.88
N LYS A 63 19.22 5.47 -3.36
CA LYS A 63 19.55 6.80 -2.82
C LYS A 63 19.18 6.89 -1.33
N TRP A 64 17.96 6.49 -0.98
CA TRP A 64 17.50 6.47 0.42
C TRP A 64 18.36 5.58 1.32
N ARG A 65 18.75 4.40 0.84
CA ARG A 65 19.67 3.51 1.56
C ARG A 65 21.01 4.20 1.84
N ASN A 66 21.56 4.93 0.86
CA ASN A 66 22.82 5.66 1.04
C ASN A 66 22.66 6.82 2.03
N GLU A 67 21.57 7.58 1.94
CA GLU A 67 21.23 8.66 2.89
C GLU A 67 21.12 8.14 4.33
N ILE A 68 20.44 6.99 4.53
CA ILE A 68 20.37 6.33 5.84
C ILE A 68 21.76 5.93 6.34
N ARG A 69 22.55 5.24 5.50
CA ARG A 69 23.89 4.74 5.88
C ARG A 69 24.83 5.87 6.26
N ASN A 70 24.77 6.98 5.54
CA ASN A 70 25.62 8.15 5.78
C ASN A 70 25.02 9.11 6.81
N MET A 71 23.83 8.80 7.35
CA MET A 71 23.08 9.64 8.29
C MET A 71 22.90 11.08 7.79
N ASN A 72 22.63 11.24 6.49
CA ASN A 72 22.55 12.55 5.84
C ASN A 72 21.49 12.58 4.73
N GLY A 73 21.18 13.79 4.24
CA GLY A 73 20.21 13.97 3.16
C GLY A 73 18.78 14.23 3.62
N ASN A 74 17.93 14.57 2.66
CA ASN A 74 16.56 15.01 2.91
C ASN A 74 15.68 13.86 3.40
N PHE A 75 15.80 12.67 2.82
CA PHE A 75 15.02 11.51 3.24
C PHE A 75 15.39 11.12 4.66
N TYR A 76 16.69 10.96 4.95
CA TYR A 76 17.16 10.69 6.31
C TYR A 76 16.64 11.74 7.30
N SER A 77 16.70 13.03 6.95
CA SER A 77 16.21 14.11 7.82
C SER A 77 14.71 14.06 8.11
N GLN A 78 13.90 13.51 7.20
CA GLN A 78 12.47 13.31 7.40
C GLN A 78 12.16 12.05 8.19
N ILE A 79 13.03 11.04 8.15
CA ILE A 79 12.81 9.76 8.84
C ILE A 79 13.62 9.61 10.12
N LYS A 80 14.55 10.54 10.42
CA LYS A 80 15.32 10.55 11.67
C LYS A 80 14.35 10.66 12.86
N GLY A 81 14.44 9.70 13.78
CA GLY A 81 13.50 9.60 14.90
C GLY A 81 12.34 8.60 14.70
N HIS A 82 12.03 8.18 13.46
CA HIS A 82 11.10 7.06 13.26
C HIS A 82 11.73 5.75 13.77
N LYS A 83 10.91 4.88 14.39
CA LYS A 83 11.29 3.52 14.82
C LYS A 83 11.88 2.69 13.68
N TYR A 84 11.60 3.06 12.42
CA TYR A 84 12.12 2.41 11.20
C TYR A 84 13.65 2.44 11.09
N ILE A 85 14.34 3.53 11.44
CA ILE A 85 15.81 3.61 11.32
C ILE A 85 16.48 2.59 12.26
N LYS A 86 15.96 2.45 13.49
CA LYS A 86 16.48 1.45 14.44
C LYS A 86 16.35 0.03 13.89
N ARG A 87 15.28 -0.27 13.17
CA ARG A 87 15.04 -1.58 12.52
C ARG A 87 15.89 -1.79 11.26
N PHE A 88 16.23 -0.74 10.53
CA PHE A 88 17.09 -0.81 9.34
C PHE A 88 18.57 -1.01 9.69
N ASN A 89 19.01 -0.44 10.82
CA ASN A 89 20.39 -0.55 11.31
C ASN A 89 20.63 -1.80 12.16
N ASN A 90 19.60 -2.34 12.82
CA ASN A 90 19.69 -3.62 13.51
C ASN A 90 19.31 -4.75 12.54
N GLU A 91 20.31 -5.46 12.02
CA GLU A 91 20.15 -6.67 11.20
C GLU A 91 19.38 -7.82 11.92
N ASN A 92 19.06 -7.68 13.22
CA ASN A 92 18.60 -8.75 14.10
C ASN A 92 17.28 -8.48 14.84
N ILE A 93 16.21 -8.09 14.15
CA ILE A 93 14.85 -8.24 14.72
C ILE A 93 13.93 -8.92 13.71
N SER A 94 14.25 -10.19 13.45
CA SER A 94 13.34 -11.20 12.92
C SER A 94 12.64 -12.01 14.03
N LYS A 95 12.83 -11.64 15.31
CA LYS A 95 12.25 -12.38 16.43
C LYS A 95 11.14 -11.58 17.12
N ASN A 96 9.94 -12.15 17.07
CA ASN A 96 8.71 -11.79 17.77
C ASN A 96 8.08 -10.48 17.24
N ILE A 97 6.95 -10.53 16.53
CA ILE A 97 5.68 -11.05 17.01
C ILE A 97 4.99 -11.87 15.89
N SER A 98 5.00 -13.20 16.00
CA SER A 98 4.02 -14.00 15.28
C SER A 98 2.68 -13.82 16.00
N LYS A 99 1.93 -12.75 15.68
CA LYS A 99 0.48 -12.86 15.83
C LYS A 99 0.09 -13.98 14.88
N ASN A 100 -0.49 -15.06 15.40
CA ASN A 100 -1.22 -16.04 14.60
C ASN A 100 -2.39 -15.27 13.96
N ILE A 101 -2.12 -14.55 12.88
CA ILE A 101 -3.16 -13.98 12.04
C ILE A 101 -3.67 -15.18 11.26
N GLU A 102 -4.83 -15.67 11.68
CA GLU A 102 -5.53 -16.72 10.97
C GLU A 102 -5.85 -16.19 9.57
N THR A 103 -5.12 -16.67 8.58
CA THR A 103 -5.37 -16.33 7.18
C THR A 103 -6.63 -17.03 6.74
N HIS A 104 -7.50 -16.30 6.04
CA HIS A 104 -8.66 -16.90 5.42
C HIS A 104 -8.22 -18.07 4.52
N PRO A 105 -8.88 -19.24 4.55
CA PRO A 105 -8.43 -20.43 3.81
C PRO A 105 -8.41 -20.24 2.28
N GLN A 106 -9.11 -19.23 1.78
CA GLN A 106 -9.14 -18.83 0.37
C GLN A 106 -8.24 -17.61 0.06
N ALA A 107 -7.44 -17.15 1.02
CA ALA A 107 -6.39 -16.15 0.79
C ALA A 107 -5.14 -16.86 0.24
N ILE A 108 -4.87 -16.66 -1.05
CA ILE A 108 -3.77 -17.33 -1.76
C ILE A 108 -2.67 -16.31 -2.08
N TYR A 109 -1.51 -16.48 -1.45
CA TYR A 109 -0.31 -15.65 -1.64
C TYR A 109 0.76 -16.29 -2.53
N THR A 110 0.55 -17.53 -2.94
CA THR A 110 1.37 -18.19 -3.96
C THR A 110 0.93 -17.78 -5.36
N SER A 111 1.85 -17.86 -6.31
CA SER A 111 1.56 -17.53 -7.71
C SER A 111 0.44 -18.42 -8.27
N ARG A 112 -0.53 -17.80 -8.94
CA ARG A 112 -1.62 -18.47 -9.65
C ARG A 112 -2.16 -17.59 -10.77
N LEU A 113 -2.84 -18.21 -11.73
CA LEU A 113 -3.54 -17.47 -12.78
C LEU A 113 -4.77 -16.75 -12.19
N LEU A 114 -4.90 -15.45 -12.47
CA LEU A 114 -6.10 -14.66 -12.16
C LEU A 114 -6.94 -14.51 -13.44
N SER A 115 -8.07 -15.22 -13.49
CA SER A 115 -8.98 -15.24 -14.63
C SER A 115 -10.34 -14.62 -14.27
N PHE A 116 -10.32 -13.37 -13.79
CA PHE A 116 -11.54 -12.63 -13.49
C PHE A 116 -12.08 -11.96 -14.75
N LYS A 117 -13.37 -12.15 -15.05
CA LYS A 117 -14.05 -11.52 -16.19
C LYS A 117 -14.85 -10.30 -15.70
N ASN A 118 -15.12 -9.36 -16.61
CA ASN A 118 -15.98 -8.20 -16.37
C ASN A 118 -15.54 -7.35 -15.17
N LEU A 119 -14.24 -7.13 -15.01
CA LEU A 119 -13.73 -6.20 -14.00
C LEU A 119 -14.01 -4.75 -14.44
N PRO A 120 -14.37 -3.85 -13.51
CA PRO A 120 -14.52 -2.43 -13.83
C PRO A 120 -13.17 -1.77 -14.11
N GLU A 121 -13.21 -0.59 -14.71
CA GLU A 121 -12.00 0.22 -14.88
C GLU A 121 -11.39 0.57 -13.51
N PRO A 122 -10.05 0.46 -13.36
CA PRO A 122 -9.39 0.85 -12.13
C PRO A 122 -9.54 2.36 -11.84
N VAL A 123 -9.86 2.70 -10.60
CA VAL A 123 -9.91 4.09 -10.09
C VAL A 123 -9.06 4.24 -8.82
N ASN A 124 -8.63 5.47 -8.50
CA ASN A 124 -7.91 5.72 -7.26
C ASN A 124 -8.90 5.87 -6.08
N SER A 125 -8.46 5.53 -4.87
CA SER A 125 -9.25 5.65 -3.64
C SER A 125 -9.80 7.05 -3.40
N ASN A 126 -9.05 8.08 -3.80
CA ASN A 126 -9.40 9.48 -3.54
C ASN A 126 -10.43 10.02 -4.56
N ASP A 127 -10.56 9.37 -5.71
CA ASP A 127 -11.50 9.78 -6.76
C ASP A 127 -12.94 9.39 -6.40
N LEU A 128 -13.11 8.39 -5.52
CA LEU A 128 -14.41 7.91 -5.01
C LEU A 128 -15.17 8.96 -4.17
N VAL A 129 -14.45 9.94 -3.61
CA VAL A 129 -15.07 10.99 -2.78
C VAL A 129 -15.84 11.99 -3.66
N SER A 130 -15.59 12.02 -4.97
CA SER A 130 -16.21 12.97 -5.89
C SER A 130 -17.57 12.53 -6.45
N GLU A 131 -17.95 11.25 -6.32
CA GLU A 131 -19.20 10.72 -6.90
C GLU A 131 -20.39 10.69 -5.92
N CYS A 132 -20.22 11.14 -4.67
CA CYS A 132 -21.28 11.11 -3.65
C CYS A 132 -21.72 12.51 -3.22
N PHE A 133 -22.32 13.27 -4.14
CA PHE A 133 -23.22 14.39 -3.83
C PHE A 133 -24.25 14.57 -4.95
N ASP A 134 -25.18 13.63 -5.07
CA ASP A 134 -26.46 13.84 -5.75
C ASP A 134 -27.53 12.96 -5.08
N CYS A 135 -27.84 13.27 -3.82
CA CYS A 135 -29.15 12.92 -3.26
C CYS A 135 -29.92 14.23 -3.13
N VAL A 136 -30.70 14.54 -4.17
CA VAL A 136 -31.76 15.55 -4.10
C VAL A 136 -32.72 15.11 -3.00
N ILE A 137 -32.71 15.81 -1.87
CA ILE A 137 -33.81 15.75 -0.91
C ILE A 137 -34.88 16.65 -1.49
N ASP A 138 -35.89 16.04 -2.11
CA ASP A 138 -37.13 16.72 -2.47
C ASP A 138 -37.98 16.79 -1.18
N GLU A 139 -37.88 17.91 -0.45
CA GLU A 139 -38.83 18.23 0.61
C GLU A 139 -40.10 18.81 -0.04
N THR A 140 -41.12 17.96 -0.18
CA THR A 140 -42.51 18.41 -0.32
C THR A 140 -43.30 18.04 0.94
N ALA A 141 -43.59 19.04 1.76
CA ALA A 141 -44.73 19.08 2.69
C ALA A 141 -45.04 20.55 3.03
#